data_AF-A0A967WSK3-F1
#
_entry.id   AF-A0A967WSK3-F1
#
_cell.length_a   1.000
_cell.length_b   1.000
_cell.length_c   1.000
_cell.angle_alpha   90.00
_cell.angle_beta   90.00
_cell.angle_gamma   90.00
#
_symmetry.space_group_name_H-M   'P 1'
#
loop_
_entity.id
_entity.type
_entity.pdbx_description
1 polymer ?
#
loop_
_entity_poly.entity_id
_entity_poly.type
_entity_poly.pdbx_seq_one_letter_code
_entity_poly.pdbx_strand_id
1 'polypeptide(L)'
;PTGYNLTTANIPLTVVLAESQDYNDADFGYDDDAENATIGDYVWLDQNADGNQDPTETGIPGVTVYLDLDDSGTLDPGEPS
;
A
#
# COMPACT_ATOMS: atom_id res chain seq x y z
N PRO A 1 1.24 -8.43 -13.57
CA PRO A 1 -0.05 -9.15 -13.42
C PRO A 1 -1.07 -8.60 -14.43
N THR A 2 -2.19 -9.27 -14.72
CA THR A 2 -3.24 -8.65 -15.54
C THR A 2 -3.71 -7.37 -14.86
N GLY A 3 -3.66 -6.22 -15.55
CA GLY A 3 -4.03 -4.91 -15.01
C GLY A 3 -2.88 -4.07 -14.45
N TYR A 4 -1.66 -4.59 -14.38
CA TYR A 4 -0.49 -3.86 -13.87
C TYR A 4 0.57 -3.67 -14.95
N ASN A 5 1.08 -2.45 -15.07
CA ASN A 5 2.25 -2.08 -15.84
C ASN A 5 3.53 -2.26 -15.02
N LEU A 6 4.62 -2.61 -15.69
CA LEU A 6 5.93 -2.54 -15.06
C LEU A 6 6.37 -1.07 -15.00
N THR A 7 6.80 -0.60 -13.83
CA THR A 7 7.35 0.76 -13.68
C THR A 7 8.77 0.89 -14.20
N THR A 8 9.38 -0.24 -14.54
CA THR A 8 10.75 -0.36 -15.03
C THR A 8 10.72 -0.98 -16.42
N ALA A 9 11.62 -0.56 -17.30
CA ALA A 9 11.61 -0.94 -18.72
C ALA A 9 11.92 -2.42 -19.01
N ASN A 10 12.06 -3.24 -17.96
CA ASN A 10 12.35 -4.66 -18.08
C ASN A 10 11.05 -5.47 -18.03
N ILE A 11 10.57 -5.83 -19.23
CA ILE A 11 9.71 -6.99 -19.52
C ILE A 11 10.10 -8.16 -18.59
N PRO A 12 9.18 -8.99 -18.05
CA PRO A 12 9.50 -10.02 -17.06
C PRO A 12 10.86 -10.69 -17.29
N LEU A 13 11.83 -10.35 -16.44
CA LEU A 13 13.21 -10.82 -16.55
C LEU A 13 13.30 -12.21 -15.91
N THR A 14 13.55 -13.23 -16.71
CA THR A 14 13.89 -14.55 -16.17
C THR A 14 15.34 -14.51 -15.69
N VAL A 15 15.54 -14.57 -14.37
CA VAL A 15 16.87 -14.67 -13.75
C VAL A 15 17.12 -16.12 -13.35
N VAL A 16 18.19 -16.73 -13.87
CA VAL A 16 18.62 -18.09 -13.50
C VAL A 16 19.87 -17.99 -12.65
N LEU A 17 19.79 -18.46 -11.40
CA LEU A 17 20.91 -18.46 -10.45
C LEU A 17 21.40 -19.89 -10.17
N ALA A 18 22.71 -20.07 -10.06
CA ALA A 18 23.32 -21.28 -9.51
C ALA A 18 23.42 -21.19 -7.97
N GLU A 19 23.80 -22.30 -7.32
CA GLU A 19 24.06 -22.29 -5.87
C GLU A 19 25.05 -21.18 -5.49
N SER A 20 24.71 -20.42 -4.45
CA SER A 20 25.53 -19.31 -3.92
C SER A 20 25.72 -18.11 -4.87
N GLN A 21 24.80 -17.88 -5.82
CA GLN A 21 24.76 -16.64 -6.60
C GLN A 21 23.64 -15.71 -6.14
N ASP A 22 23.95 -14.41 -6.13
CA ASP A 22 23.01 -13.34 -5.84
C ASP A 22 22.78 -12.46 -7.09
N TYR A 23 21.57 -11.96 -7.26
CA TYR A 23 21.24 -10.93 -8.24
C TYR A 23 20.54 -9.77 -7.52
N ASN A 24 21.30 -8.72 -7.24
CA ASN A 24 20.86 -7.59 -6.42
C ASN A 24 20.22 -6.45 -7.21
N ASP A 25 20.21 -6.55 -8.54
CA ASP A 25 19.71 -5.52 -9.45
C ASP A 25 18.26 -5.81 -9.91
N ALA A 26 17.57 -6.76 -9.26
CA ALA A 26 16.16 -7.02 -9.55
C ALA A 26 15.29 -5.89 -8.97
N ASP A 27 14.54 -5.24 -9.84
CA ASP A 27 13.39 -4.42 -9.47
C ASP A 27 12.09 -5.21 -9.68
N PHE A 28 11.09 -4.96 -8.82
CA PHE A 28 9.76 -5.60 -8.89
C PHE A 28 8.64 -4.57 -8.98
N GLY A 29 8.94 -3.42 -9.56
CA GLY A 29 7.98 -2.32 -9.65
C GLY A 29 6.84 -2.65 -10.60
N TYR A 30 5.66 -2.92 -10.04
CA TYR A 30 4.41 -3.02 -10.75
C TYR A 30 3.52 -1.88 -10.31
N ASP A 31 3.14 -1.03 -11.26
CA ASP A 31 2.15 0.02 -11.06
C ASP A 31 0.85 -0.41 -11.73
N ASP A 32 -0.23 -0.26 -10.99
CA ASP A 32 -1.56 -0.36 -11.54
C ASP A 32 -1.77 0.94 -12.33
N ASP A 33 -1.91 0.88 -13.65
CA ASP A 33 -2.15 2.06 -14.51
C ASP A 33 -3.48 2.78 -14.19
N ALA A 34 -4.16 2.43 -13.09
CA ALA A 34 -5.18 3.22 -12.46
C ALA A 34 -4.51 4.35 -11.66
N GLU A 35 -4.72 5.57 -12.15
CA GLU A 35 -4.23 6.89 -11.72
C GLU A 35 -4.22 7.22 -10.20
N ASN A 36 -4.57 6.33 -9.28
CA ASN A 36 -4.59 6.57 -7.84
C ASN A 36 -4.37 5.28 -7.03
N ALA A 37 -3.37 5.28 -6.14
CA ALA A 37 -3.35 4.35 -5.01
C ALA A 37 -4.36 4.81 -3.95
N THR A 38 -5.07 3.87 -3.32
CA THR A 38 -5.97 4.15 -2.20
C THR A 38 -5.37 3.67 -0.89
N ILE A 39 -5.58 4.46 0.17
CA ILE A 39 -5.33 4.05 1.54
C ILE A 39 -6.64 4.18 2.32
N GLY A 40 -7.05 3.11 2.99
CA GLY A 40 -8.30 3.07 3.76
C GLY A 40 -8.91 1.67 3.78
N ASP A 41 -9.95 1.48 4.60
CA ASP A 41 -11.00 0.44 4.50
C ASP A 41 -12.01 0.62 5.66
N TYR A 42 -11.54 0.42 6.90
CA TYR A 42 -12.38 0.43 8.09
C TYR A 42 -11.62 0.95 9.31
N VAL A 43 -12.20 1.91 10.02
CA VAL A 43 -11.71 2.35 11.35
C VAL A 43 -12.68 1.81 12.37
N TRP A 44 -12.21 1.07 13.37
CA TRP A 44 -13.05 0.46 14.40
C TRP A 44 -12.54 0.75 15.80
N LEU A 45 -13.45 0.62 16.76
CA LEU A 45 -13.08 0.59 18.16
C LEU A 45 -12.70 -0.84 18.54
N ASP A 46 -11.39 -1.08 18.71
CA ASP A 46 -10.86 -2.30 19.33
C ASP A 46 -11.24 -2.32 20.82
N GLN A 47 -12.32 -3.04 21.16
CA GLN A 47 -12.90 -3.04 22.51
C GLN A 47 -12.20 -4.02 23.44
N ASN A 48 -11.59 -5.05 22.87
CA ASN A 48 -10.95 -6.13 23.62
C ASN A 48 -9.41 -5.99 23.67
N ALA A 49 -8.86 -5.00 22.96
CA ALA A 49 -7.44 -4.64 22.87
C ALA A 49 -6.56 -5.74 22.25
N ASP A 50 -7.09 -6.52 21.31
CA ASP A 50 -6.38 -7.63 20.68
C ASP A 50 -5.81 -7.31 19.29
N GLY A 51 -6.13 -6.14 18.73
CA GLY A 51 -5.65 -5.67 17.44
C GLY A 51 -6.26 -6.36 16.21
N ASN A 52 -7.22 -7.26 16.40
CA ASN A 52 -8.02 -7.83 15.32
C ASN A 52 -9.33 -7.05 15.18
N GLN A 53 -9.93 -7.16 14.01
CA GLN A 53 -11.27 -6.65 13.77
C GLN A 53 -12.27 -7.78 14.04
N ASP A 54 -13.04 -7.65 15.12
CA ASP A 54 -14.09 -8.61 15.44
C ASP A 54 -15.45 -8.23 14.83
N PRO A 55 -16.33 -9.20 14.49
CA PRO A 55 -17.67 -8.91 13.96
C PRO A 55 -18.57 -8.08 14.89
N THR A 56 -18.25 -8.04 16.19
CA THR A 56 -18.98 -7.26 17.19
C THR A 56 -18.42 -5.86 17.40
N GLU A 57 -17.28 -5.52 16.79
CA GLU A 57 -16.64 -4.22 16.94
C GLU A 57 -17.17 -3.24 15.91
N THR A 58 -17.75 -2.16 16.43
CA THR A 58 -18.39 -1.15 15.60
C THR A 58 -17.36 -0.22 14.98
N GLY A 59 -17.54 0.08 13.70
CA GLY A 59 -16.81 1.13 13.00
C GLY A 59 -17.04 2.52 13.60
N ILE A 60 -16.04 3.38 13.46
CA ILE A 60 -16.07 4.76 13.94
C ILE A 60 -16.41 5.67 12.75
N PRO A 61 -17.61 6.26 12.69
CA PRO A 61 -17.98 7.14 11.59
C PRO A 61 -17.27 8.50 11.69
N GLY A 62 -16.94 9.08 10.52
CA GLY A 62 -16.41 10.45 10.44
C GLY A 62 -14.92 10.58 10.76
N VAL A 63 -14.18 9.48 10.79
CA VAL A 63 -12.71 9.51 10.85
C VAL A 63 -12.17 9.83 9.46
N THR A 64 -11.40 10.91 9.35
CA THR A 64 -10.63 11.23 8.14
C THR A 64 -9.27 10.56 8.22
N VAL A 65 -8.93 9.79 7.20
CA VAL A 65 -7.59 9.26 6.97
C VAL A 65 -7.00 10.06 5.81
N TYR A 66 -5.73 10.44 5.88
CA TYR A 66 -5.08 11.17 4.81
C TYR A 66 -3.62 10.77 4.69
N LEU A 67 -3.04 11.00 3.51
CA LEU A 67 -1.61 10.86 3.27
C LEU A 67 -0.92 12.17 3.60
N ASP A 68 -0.17 12.17 4.70
CA ASP A 68 0.69 13.27 5.10
C ASP A 68 1.96 13.26 4.23
N LEU A 69 2.01 14.18 3.27
CA LEU A 69 3.07 14.24 2.27
C LEU A 69 4.29 15.01 2.74
N ASP A 70 4.15 15.82 3.79
CA ASP A 70 5.21 16.68 4.32
C ASP A 70 5.61 16.40 5.78
N ASP A 71 5.00 15.38 6.39
CA ASP A 71 5.23 14.92 7.77
C ASP A 71 4.92 16.01 8.82
N SER A 72 3.94 16.87 8.54
CA SER A 72 3.52 17.96 9.44
C SER A 72 2.56 17.49 10.55
N GLY A 73 1.96 16.32 10.41
CA GLY A 73 0.92 15.80 11.29
C GLY A 73 -0.42 16.51 11.15
N THR A 74 -0.62 17.27 10.06
CA THR A 74 -1.86 18.00 9.79
C THR A 74 -2.33 17.77 8.36
N LEU A 75 -3.65 17.63 8.16
CA LEU A 75 -4.23 17.53 6.82
C LEU A 75 -4.16 18.88 6.12
N ASP A 76 -3.31 18.96 5.10
CA ASP A 76 -3.08 20.16 4.30
C ASP A 76 -3.84 20.19 2.96
N PRO A 77 -4.10 21.39 2.41
CA PRO A 77 -4.77 21.50 1.11
C PRO A 77 -3.99 20.82 -0.01
N GLY A 78 -4.61 19.80 -0.62
CA GLY A 78 -4.03 19.05 -1.75
C GLY A 78 -3.50 17.68 -1.36
N GLU A 79 -3.51 17.34 -0.07
CA GLU A 79 -3.20 15.98 0.38
C GLU A 79 -4.35 15.01 0.10
N PRO A 80 -4.06 13.77 -0.34
CA PRO A 80 -5.07 12.73 -0.52
C PRO A 80 -5.73 12.32 0.80
N SER A 81 -7.06 12.19 0.83
CA SER A 81 -7.86 11.74 1.97
C SER A 81 -9.10 10.95 1.55
#